data_AF-A0A7Y3BGU9-F1
#
_entry.id   AF-A0A7Y3BGU9-F1
#
_cell.length_a   1.000
_cell.length_b   1.000
_cell.length_c   1.000
_cell.angle_alpha   90.00
_cell.angle_beta   90.00
_cell.angle_gamma   90.00
#
_symmetry.space_group_name_H-M   'P 1'
#
loop_
_entity.id
_entity.type
_entity.pdbx_description
1 polymer ?
#
loop_
_entity_poly.entity_id
_entity_poly.type
_entity_poly.pdbx_seq_one_letter_code
_entity_poly.pdbx_strand_id
1 'polypeptide(L)'
;AERHSRRFPEGRWSDLTVVLNDGTELASGDVHARGGPEAPMDMSEIETKFHTMSATLPEPRRNALWTMRERLLDPVTKFEDLAHLVCAPPEQAYD
;
A
#
# COMPACT_ATOMS: atom_id res chain seq x y z
N ALA A 1 -3.54 -6.76 -24.47
CA ALA A 1 -2.86 -7.85 -23.73
C ALA A 1 -1.51 -8.22 -24.34
N GLU A 2 -1.43 -8.73 -25.58
CA GLU A 2 -0.16 -9.21 -26.18
C GLU A 2 0.95 -8.14 -26.25
N ARG A 3 0.59 -6.87 -26.49
CA ARG A 3 1.53 -5.73 -26.50
C ARG A 3 2.24 -5.54 -25.15
N HIS A 4 1.51 -5.61 -24.03
CA HIS A 4 2.07 -5.40 -22.69
C HIS A 4 2.94 -6.57 -22.26
N SER A 5 2.49 -7.80 -22.52
CA SER A 5 3.24 -9.02 -22.18
C SER A 5 4.61 -9.07 -22.87
N ARG A 6 4.71 -8.60 -24.13
CA ARG A 6 5.99 -8.56 -24.87
C ARG A 6 7.03 -7.61 -24.28
N ARG A 7 6.61 -6.60 -23.51
CA ARG A 7 7.49 -5.59 -22.91
C ARG A 7 7.81 -5.90 -21.45
N PHE A 8 7.22 -6.94 -20.86
CA PHE A 8 7.60 -7.40 -19.52
C PHE A 8 9.00 -8.05 -19.58
N PRO A 9 9.90 -7.82 -18.60
CA PRO A 9 9.70 -7.11 -17.33
C PRO A 9 10.09 -5.62 -17.34
N GLU A 10 10.41 -5.01 -18.49
CA GLU A 10 10.81 -3.60 -18.57
C GLU A 10 9.75 -2.66 -17.98
N GLY A 11 8.50 -3.10 -17.95
CA GLY A 11 7.47 -2.45 -17.18
C GLY A 11 6.18 -3.23 -17.03
N ARG A 12 5.39 -2.79 -16.06
CA ARG A 12 4.06 -3.32 -15.75
C ARG A 12 3.04 -2.27 -16.17
N TRP A 13 2.63 -2.33 -17.43
CA TRP A 13 1.69 -1.37 -18.00
C TRP A 13 0.27 -1.91 -18.03
N SER A 14 -0.67 -1.00 -17.88
CA SER A 14 -2.09 -1.19 -18.15
C SER A 14 -2.60 0.00 -18.94
N ASP A 15 -3.54 -0.22 -19.85
CA ASP A 15 -4.30 0.84 -20.51
C ASP A 15 -5.78 0.50 -20.50
N LEU A 16 -6.62 1.53 -20.47
CA LEU A 16 -8.07 1.43 -20.50
C LEU A 16 -8.64 2.47 -21.47
N THR A 17 -9.63 2.05 -22.24
CA THR A 17 -10.49 2.94 -23.02
C THR A 17 -11.90 2.85 -22.47
N VAL A 18 -12.49 4.01 -22.15
CA VAL A 18 -13.90 4.14 -21.76
C VAL A 18 -14.64 4.81 -22.89
N VAL A 19 -15.70 4.17 -23.38
CA VAL A 19 -16.60 4.74 -24.39
C VAL A 19 -17.87 5.22 -23.69
N LEU A 20 -18.20 6.50 -23.84
CA LEU A 20 -19.41 7.10 -23.28
C LEU A 20 -20.62 6.83 -24.19
N ASN A 21 -21.82 7.02 -23.66
CA ASN A 21 -23.07 6.77 -24.40
C ASN A 21 -23.25 7.66 -25.64
N ASP A 22 -22.56 8.79 -25.71
CA ASP A 22 -22.54 9.70 -26.86
C ASP A 22 -21.47 9.33 -27.90
N GLY A 23 -20.73 8.23 -27.67
CA GLY A 23 -19.65 7.75 -28.53
C GLY A 23 -18.29 8.38 -28.26
N THR A 24 -18.17 9.29 -27.28
CA THR A 24 -16.87 9.86 -26.89
C THR A 24 -15.97 8.78 -26.28
N GLU A 25 -14.72 8.71 -26.72
CA GLU A 25 -13.72 7.80 -26.14
C GLU A 25 -12.73 8.54 -25.25
N LEU A 26 -12.51 8.00 -24.05
CA LEU A 26 -11.48 8.44 -23.10
C LEU A 26 -10.44 7.33 -22.98
N ALA A 27 -9.21 7.60 -23.42
CA ALA A 27 -8.11 6.65 -23.37
C ALA A 27 -7.07 7.06 -22.33
N SER A 28 -6.69 6.14 -21.44
CA SER A 28 -5.63 6.39 -20.45
C SER A 28 -4.23 6.42 -21.05
N GLY A 29 -4.04 5.78 -22.22
CA GLY A 29 -2.71 5.38 -22.71
C GLY A 29 -2.02 4.36 -21.79
N ASP A 30 -0.76 4.06 -22.07
CA ASP A 30 0.06 3.19 -21.23
C ASP A 30 0.30 3.83 -19.86
N VAL A 31 -0.29 3.25 -18.81
CA VAL A 31 -0.07 3.64 -17.42
C VAL A 31 0.77 2.58 -16.73
N HIS A 32 1.88 3.01 -16.14
CA HIS A 32 2.76 2.14 -15.38
C HIS A 32 2.28 2.00 -13.93
N ALA A 33 2.30 0.79 -13.38
CA ALA A 33 1.96 0.56 -11.98
C ALA A 33 3.01 1.23 -11.06
N ARG A 34 2.57 1.94 -10.02
CA ARG A 34 3.48 2.53 -9.01
C ARG A 34 3.73 1.57 -7.85
N GLY A 35 4.86 1.75 -7.16
CA GLY A 35 5.24 1.01 -5.94
C GLY A 35 6.33 -0.03 -6.12
N GLY A 36 6.78 -0.29 -7.36
CA GLY A 36 7.99 -1.08 -7.62
C GLY A 36 9.27 -0.24 -7.54
N PRO A 37 10.45 -0.86 -7.59
CA PRO A 37 11.74 -0.17 -7.62
C PRO A 37 11.85 0.91 -8.72
N GLU A 38 11.14 0.71 -9.82
CA GLU A 38 11.08 1.59 -10.99
C GLU A 38 10.21 2.83 -10.79
N ALA A 39 9.26 2.80 -9.85
CA ALA A 39 8.40 3.93 -9.49
C ALA A 39 8.04 3.87 -8.00
N PRO A 40 9.00 4.11 -7.08
CA PRO A 40 8.75 4.00 -5.64
C PRO A 40 7.64 4.95 -5.18
N MET A 41 6.83 4.52 -4.20
CA MET A 41 5.90 5.42 -3.54
C MET A 41 6.64 6.30 -2.53
N ASP A 42 6.17 7.53 -2.35
CA ASP A 42 6.63 8.38 -1.27
C ASP A 42 6.30 7.71 0.08
N MET A 43 7.18 7.87 1.07
CA MET A 43 6.97 7.31 2.40
C MET A 43 5.70 7.83 3.07
N SER A 44 5.30 9.09 2.80
CA SER A 44 4.05 9.67 3.29
C SER A 44 2.80 9.04 2.65
N GLU A 45 2.87 8.62 1.38
CA GLU A 45 1.80 7.85 0.74
C GLU A 45 1.67 6.47 1.37
N ILE A 46 2.81 5.83 1.68
CA ILE A 46 2.86 4.54 2.37
C ILE A 46 2.29 4.68 3.80
N GLU A 47 2.61 5.75 4.51
CA GLU A 47 2.08 6.08 5.85
C GLU A 47 0.57 6.23 5.83
N THR A 48 0.09 7.08 4.92
CA THR A 48 -1.34 7.31 4.74
C THR A 48 -2.06 6.00 4.46
N LYS A 49 -1.54 5.20 3.51
CA LYS A 49 -2.11 3.89 3.17
C LYS A 49 -2.12 2.94 4.37
N PHE A 50 -1.01 2.86 5.12
CA PHE A 50 -0.94 2.06 6.32
C PHE A 50 -2.04 2.45 7.31
N HIS A 51 -2.17 3.75 7.62
CA HIS A 51 -3.19 4.24 8.55
C HIS A 51 -4.62 3.99 8.07
N THR A 52 -4.88 4.16 6.77
CA THR A 52 -6.19 3.84 6.17
C THR A 52 -6.52 2.36 6.31
N MET A 53 -5.57 1.47 5.99
CA MET A 53 -5.80 0.02 6.03
C MET A 53 -5.95 -0.55 7.43
N SER A 54 -5.38 0.12 8.43
CA SER A 54 -5.42 -0.30 9.83
C SER A 54 -6.39 0.54 10.68
N ALA A 55 -7.32 1.26 10.04
CA ALA A 55 -8.28 2.14 10.71
C ALA A 55 -9.22 1.44 11.72
N THR A 56 -9.35 0.12 11.66
CA THR A 56 -10.09 -0.68 12.65
C THR A 56 -9.33 -0.85 13.97
N LEU A 57 -8.03 -0.51 14.00
CA LEU A 57 -7.23 -0.53 15.21
C LEU A 57 -7.28 0.85 15.90
N PRO A 58 -7.25 0.88 17.25
CA PRO A 58 -7.06 2.11 18.00
C PRO A 58 -5.83 2.86 17.52
N GLU A 59 -5.94 4.19 17.45
CA GLU A 59 -4.88 5.06 16.97
C GLU A 59 -3.52 4.82 17.68
N PRO A 60 -3.45 4.68 19.02
CA PRO A 60 -2.17 4.41 19.69
C PRO A 60 -1.49 3.12 19.21
N ARG A 61 -2.27 2.05 19.02
CA ARG A 61 -1.76 0.75 18.54
C ARG A 61 -1.25 0.86 17.12
N ARG A 62 -1.99 1.57 16.26
CA ARG A 62 -1.62 1.79 14.86
C ARG A 62 -0.34 2.62 14.73
N ASN A 63 -0.20 3.68 15.52
CA ASN A 63 0.99 4.51 15.55
C ASN A 63 2.20 3.71 16.05
N ALA A 64 2.03 2.88 17.09
CA ALA A 64 3.08 1.99 17.59
C ALA A 64 3.54 0.97 16.53
N LEU A 65 2.60 0.38 15.78
CA LEU A 65 2.91 -0.51 14.66
C LEU A 65 3.69 0.19 13.55
N TRP A 66 3.31 1.42 13.21
CA TRP A 66 4.03 2.23 12.21
C TRP A 66 5.47 2.52 12.67
N THR A 67 5.65 2.96 13.91
CA THR A 67 6.98 3.18 14.52
C THR A 67 7.83 1.92 14.57
N MET A 68 7.20 0.75 14.77
CA MET A 68 7.92 -0.53 14.86
C MET A 68 8.69 -0.85 13.57
N ARG A 69 8.27 -0.35 12.41
CA ARG A 69 9.01 -0.50 11.13
C ARG A 69 10.47 -0.05 11.26
N GLU A 70 10.69 1.14 11.81
CA GLU A 70 12.04 1.70 11.99
C GLU A 70 12.76 1.01 13.15
N ARG A 71 12.04 0.73 14.26
CA ARG A 71 12.64 0.09 15.43
C ARG A 71 13.20 -1.29 15.12
N LEU A 72 12.57 -2.06 14.24
CA LEU A 72 13.05 -3.39 13.85
C LEU A 72 14.37 -3.38 13.05
N LEU A 73 14.82 -2.21 12.58
CA LEU A 73 16.15 -2.06 11.99
C LEU A 73 17.24 -2.01 13.07
N ASP A 74 16.88 -1.72 14.32
CA ASP A 74 17.79 -1.78 15.45
C ASP A 74 17.97 -3.24 15.91
N PRO A 75 19.20 -3.79 15.90
CA PRO A 75 19.46 -5.17 16.33
C PRO A 75 19.06 -5.49 17.77
N VAL A 76 18.89 -4.49 18.64
CA VAL A 76 18.46 -4.72 20.02
C VAL A 76 16.93 -4.80 20.18
N THR A 77 16.17 -4.34 19.19
CA THR A 77 14.71 -4.45 19.22
C THR A 77 14.32 -5.90 19.08
N LYS A 78 13.52 -6.38 20.02
CA LYS A 78 13.03 -7.76 19.98
C LYS A 78 11.81 -7.87 19.09
N PHE A 79 11.75 -8.94 18.32
CA PHE A 79 10.56 -9.26 17.52
C PHE A 79 9.30 -9.50 18.38
N GLU A 80 9.47 -9.89 19.65
CA GLU A 80 8.36 -10.03 20.60
C GLU A 80 7.59 -8.72 20.83
N ASP A 81 8.26 -7.57 20.74
CA ASP A 81 7.61 -6.26 20.88
C ASP A 81 6.62 -6.01 19.74
N LEU A 82 6.96 -6.41 18.50
CA LEU A 82 6.02 -6.37 17.37
C LEU A 82 4.88 -7.36 17.58
N ALA A 83 5.20 -8.58 18.04
CA ALA A 83 4.20 -9.62 18.24
C ALA A 83 3.13 -9.19 19.25
N HIS A 84 3.50 -8.49 20.33
CA HIS A 84 2.54 -7.91 21.27
C HIS A 84 1.60 -6.90 20.61
N LEU A 85 2.09 -6.09 19.67
CA LEU A 85 1.27 -5.12 18.94
C LEU A 85 0.36 -5.76 17.89
N VAL A 86 0.81 -6.84 17.22
CA VAL A 86 0.03 -7.49 16.15
C VAL A 86 -0.98 -8.49 16.72
N CYS A 87 -0.59 -9.26 17.74
CA CYS A 87 -1.39 -10.35 18.29
C CYS A 87 -2.25 -9.93 19.49
N ALA A 88 -2.15 -8.69 19.97
CA ALA A 88 -3.04 -8.20 21.02
C ALA A 88 -4.51 -8.38 20.59
N PRO A 89 -5.39 -8.79 21.52
CA PRO A 89 -6.82 -8.92 21.22
C PRO A 89 -7.37 -7.58 20.70
N PRO A 90 -8.43 -7.60 19.88
CA PRO A 90 -9.15 -6.37 19.56
C PRO A 90 -9.63 -5.75 20.88
N GLU A 91 -9.33 -4.47 21.08
CA GLU A 91 -9.88 -3.72 22.22
C GLU A 91 -11.40 -3.71 22.09
N GLN A 92 -12.10 -4.03 23.18
CA GLN A 92 -13.56 -3.95 23.19
C GLN A 92 -13.96 -2.51 22.88
N ALA A 93 -14.72 -2.33 21.81
CA ALA A 93 -15.40 -1.07 21.56
C ALA A 93 -16.40 -0.87 22.70
N TYR A 94 -16.09 0.03 23.62
CA TYR A 94 -17.09 0.55 24.55
C TYR A 94 -17.86 1.65 23.79
N ASP A 95 -19.18 1.48 23.72
CA ASP A 95 -20.15 2.41 23.12
C ASP A 95 -20.11 3.79 23.78
#